data_AF-A0A529AR12-F1
#
_entry.id   AF-A0A529AR12-F1
#
_cell.length_a   1.000
_cell.length_b   1.000
_cell.length_c   1.000
_cell.angle_alpha   90.00
_cell.angle_beta   90.00
_cell.angle_gamma   90.00
#
_symmetry.space_group_name_H-M   'P 1'
#
loop_
_entity.id
_entity.type
_entity.pdbx_description
1 polymer ?
#
loop_
_entity_poly.entity_id
_entity_poly.type
_entity_poly.pdbx_seq_one_letter_code
_entity_poly.pdbx_strand_id
1 'polypeptide(L)'
;MSGATEIVDLFVIGGGVNGAGIARDAAGRGLSVILCEKDDLAEGTSSRSGKLVHGGLRYLEYYEFRLVREALIEREVLLESAPHIIWPMRFVLPHSPDDRPAWLVRLGLFLYDHLGGRKRLPGTRTLNLRTAPEGAPIKDAFK
;
A
#
# COMPACT_ATOMS: atom_id res chain seq x y z
N MET A 1 3.45 22.39 42.36
CA MET A 1 2.42 21.86 41.45
C MET A 1 2.24 20.40 41.80
N SER A 2 1.08 19.99 42.33
CA SER A 2 0.81 18.59 42.65
C SER A 2 0.77 17.80 41.34
N GLY A 3 1.81 17.02 41.07
CA GLY A 3 1.88 16.10 39.93
C GLY A 3 0.93 14.94 40.16
N ALA A 4 -0.36 15.15 39.89
CA ALA A 4 -1.30 14.06 39.79
C ALA A 4 -0.92 13.24 38.55
N THR A 5 -0.65 11.95 38.74
CA THR A 5 -0.49 10.99 37.64
C THR A 5 -1.84 10.91 36.94
N GLU A 6 -1.98 11.57 35.79
CA GLU A 6 -3.19 11.49 34.99
C GLU A 6 -3.23 10.08 34.37
N ILE A 7 -4.22 9.29 34.80
CA ILE A 7 -4.46 7.96 34.24
C ILE A 7 -5.13 8.15 32.89
N VAL A 8 -4.55 7.53 31.85
CA VAL A 8 -5.12 7.47 30.50
C VAL A 8 -5.55 6.06 30.17
N ASP A 9 -6.53 5.92 29.28
CA ASP A 9 -7.09 4.63 28.88
C ASP A 9 -6.10 3.81 28.03
N LEU A 10 -5.28 4.49 27.20
CA LEU A 10 -4.30 3.84 26.33
C LEU A 10 -3.01 4.66 26.22
N PHE A 11 -1.87 4.01 26.44
CA PHE A 11 -0.55 4.56 26.17
C PHE A 11 0.08 3.82 24.98
N VAL A 12 0.34 4.52 23.87
CA VAL A 12 0.94 3.98 22.65
C VAL A 12 2.43 4.34 22.60
N ILE A 13 3.28 3.31 22.47
CA ILE A 13 4.74 3.49 22.33
C ILE A 13 5.11 3.35 20.85
N GLY A 14 5.64 4.42 20.26
CA GLY A 14 6.09 4.51 18.87
C GLY A 14 5.15 5.32 17.98
N GLY A 15 5.68 6.36 17.34
CA GLY A 15 5.03 7.29 16.41
C GLY A 15 5.24 6.95 14.93
N GLY A 16 5.42 5.67 14.60
CA GLY A 16 5.32 5.18 13.22
C GLY A 16 3.87 5.08 12.73
N VAL A 17 3.67 4.64 11.48
CA VAL A 17 2.33 4.54 10.86
C VAL A 17 1.35 3.66 11.66
N ASN A 18 1.83 2.56 12.24
CA ASN A 18 0.99 1.68 13.05
C ASN A 18 0.55 2.36 14.35
N GLY A 19 1.51 2.95 15.09
CA GLY A 19 1.21 3.63 16.36
C GLY A 19 0.32 4.85 16.17
N ALA A 20 0.59 5.66 15.16
CA ALA A 20 -0.26 6.79 14.79
C ALA A 20 -1.67 6.34 14.38
N GLY A 21 -1.79 5.25 13.61
CA GLY A 21 -3.08 4.67 13.24
C GLY A 21 -3.88 4.17 14.43
N ILE A 22 -3.24 3.43 15.34
CA ILE A 22 -3.85 2.94 16.59
C ILE A 22 -4.31 4.11 17.46
N ALA A 23 -3.44 5.11 17.68
CA ALA A 23 -3.77 6.27 18.50
C ALA A 23 -4.94 7.06 17.90
N ARG A 24 -4.96 7.26 16.58
CA ARG A 24 -6.07 7.93 15.88
C ARG A 24 -7.38 7.17 16.03
N ASP A 25 -7.39 5.85 15.85
CA ASP A 25 -8.61 5.06 15.99
C ASP A 25 -9.11 5.07 17.45
N ALA A 26 -8.23 4.82 18.42
CA ALA A 26 -8.58 4.83 19.84
C ALA A 26 -9.14 6.19 20.30
N ALA A 27 -8.49 7.29 19.93
CA ALA A 27 -8.97 8.64 20.23
C ALA A 27 -10.32 8.92 19.53
N GLY A 28 -10.48 8.48 18.28
CA GLY A 28 -11.76 8.58 17.55
C GLY A 28 -12.92 7.81 18.18
N ARG A 29 -12.62 6.81 19.02
CA ARG A 29 -13.60 6.06 19.83
C ARG A 29 -13.84 6.66 21.21
N GLY A 30 -13.23 7.80 21.53
CA GLY A 30 -13.45 8.55 22.77
C GLY A 30 -12.54 8.15 23.94
N LEU A 31 -11.48 7.37 23.71
CA LEU A 31 -10.49 7.05 24.74
C LEU A 31 -9.53 8.21 24.97
N SER A 32 -9.07 8.36 26.22
CA SER A 32 -7.91 9.19 26.54
C SER A 32 -6.63 8.46 26.12
N VAL A 33 -5.88 9.03 25.17
CA VAL A 33 -4.71 8.38 24.56
C VAL A 33 -3.49 9.26 24.66
N ILE A 34 -2.38 8.70 25.12
CA ILE A 34 -1.04 9.30 24.99
C ILE A 34 -0.24 8.46 24.01
N LEU A 35 0.41 9.12 23.04
CA LEU A 35 1.41 8.50 22.17
C LEU A 35 2.77 9.12 22.47
N CYS A 36 3.78 8.27 22.63
CA CYS A 36 5.16 8.69 22.85
C CYS A 36 6.05 8.10 21.75
N GLU A 37 6.77 8.97 21.05
CA GLU A 37 7.84 8.62 20.12
C GLU A 37 9.17 9.07 20.72
N LYS A 38 10.20 8.24 20.60
CA LYS A 38 11.53 8.52 21.12
C LYS A 38 12.21 9.63 20.33
N ASP A 39 12.05 9.61 19.02
CA ASP A 39 12.69 10.56 18.09
C ASP A 39 11.62 11.45 17.42
N ASP A 40 11.60 11.62 16.09
CA ASP A 40 10.53 12.33 15.36
C ASP A 40 9.46 11.38 14.77
N LEU A 41 8.27 11.92 14.47
CA LEU A 41 7.18 11.15 13.87
C LEU A 41 7.62 10.51 12.55
N ALA A 42 7.27 9.24 12.38
CA ALA A 42 7.62 8.43 11.21
C ALA A 42 9.12 8.27 10.90
N GLU A 43 10.05 8.69 11.77
CA GLU A 43 11.50 8.65 11.52
C GLU A 43 12.05 7.24 11.23
N GLY A 44 11.43 6.21 11.82
CA GLY A 44 11.76 4.81 11.58
C GLY A 44 11.37 4.28 10.19
N THR A 45 10.94 3.01 10.12
CA THR A 45 10.60 2.34 8.84
C THR A 45 9.51 3.05 8.04
N SER A 46 8.65 3.82 8.70
CA SER A 46 7.52 4.52 8.06
C SER A 46 7.96 5.54 7.02
N SER A 47 9.11 6.20 7.19
CA SER A 47 9.70 7.12 6.20
C SER A 47 10.55 6.40 5.12
N ARG A 48 10.92 5.14 5.36
CA ARG A 48 11.88 4.34 4.57
C ARG A 48 11.22 3.25 3.73
N SER A 49 9.98 3.48 3.30
CA SER A 49 9.26 2.57 2.41
C SER A 49 9.52 2.90 0.94
N GLY A 50 9.05 2.02 0.05
CA GLY A 50 8.93 2.31 -1.39
C GLY A 50 7.93 3.42 -1.72
N LYS A 51 7.21 3.95 -0.72
CA LYS A 51 6.20 5.02 -0.83
C LYS A 51 5.04 4.64 -1.75
N LEU A 52 4.62 3.37 -1.65
CA LEU A 52 3.54 2.80 -2.44
C LEU A 52 2.49 2.16 -1.55
N VAL A 53 1.23 2.47 -1.82
CA VAL A 53 0.08 1.71 -1.31
C VAL A 53 -0.28 0.66 -2.37
N HIS A 54 0.12 -0.58 -2.13
CA HIS A 54 -0.08 -1.68 -3.09
C HIS A 54 -0.62 -2.95 -2.43
N GLY A 55 -1.37 -3.74 -3.21
CA GLY A 55 -1.83 -5.07 -2.83
C GLY A 55 -0.74 -6.15 -2.84
N GLY A 56 0.46 -5.85 -3.34
CA GLY A 56 1.59 -6.76 -3.38
C GLY A 56 1.39 -7.91 -4.38
N LEU A 57 1.37 -7.59 -5.67
CA LEU A 57 1.12 -8.55 -6.76
C LEU A 57 1.94 -9.85 -6.65
N ARG A 58 3.21 -9.74 -6.25
CA ARG A 58 4.11 -10.88 -6.07
C ARG A 58 3.61 -11.89 -5.04
N TYR A 59 2.87 -11.46 -4.02
CA TYR A 59 2.38 -12.34 -2.97
C TYR A 59 1.33 -13.36 -3.45
N LEU A 60 0.72 -13.13 -4.62
CA LEU A 60 -0.14 -14.13 -5.27
C LEU A 60 0.61 -15.43 -5.58
N GLU A 61 1.93 -15.37 -5.83
CA GLU A 61 2.74 -16.57 -6.09
C GLU A 61 2.95 -17.41 -4.83
N TYR A 62 2.81 -16.80 -3.66
CA TYR A 62 2.89 -17.47 -2.36
C TYR A 62 1.50 -17.85 -1.82
N TYR A 63 0.45 -17.71 -2.64
CA TYR A 63 -0.94 -18.01 -2.27
C TYR A 63 -1.48 -17.18 -1.09
N GLU A 64 -0.89 -16.02 -0.84
CA GLU A 64 -1.28 -15.08 0.22
C GLU A 64 -2.53 -14.26 -0.19
N PHE A 65 -3.58 -14.95 -0.65
CA PHE A 65 -4.78 -14.32 -1.23
C PHE A 65 -5.49 -13.39 -0.25
N ARG A 66 -5.52 -13.75 1.05
CA ARG A 66 -6.15 -12.91 2.08
C ARG A 66 -5.42 -11.58 2.21
N LEU A 67 -4.10 -11.61 2.34
CA LEU A 67 -3.25 -10.41 2.44
C LEU A 67 -3.43 -9.52 1.21
N VAL A 68 -3.35 -10.11 0.01
CA VAL A 68 -3.51 -9.36 -1.24
C VAL A 68 -4.90 -8.72 -1.32
N ARG A 69 -5.94 -9.48 -0.98
CA ARG A 69 -7.32 -8.97 -0.96
C ARG A 69 -7.49 -7.81 0.01
N GLU A 70 -7.04 -7.96 1.26
CA GLU A 70 -7.13 -6.91 2.29
C GLU A 70 -6.40 -5.65 1.84
N ALA A 71 -5.15 -5.78 1.38
CA ALA A 71 -4.36 -4.64 0.92
C ALA A 71 -4.95 -3.95 -0.32
N LEU A 72 -5.59 -4.69 -1.23
CA LEU A 72 -6.27 -4.11 -2.39
C LEU A 72 -7.53 -3.31 -2.00
N ILE A 73 -8.32 -3.81 -1.03
CA ILE A 73 -9.49 -3.11 -0.49
C ILE A 73 -9.04 -1.84 0.23
N GLU A 74 -8.04 -1.96 1.10
CA GLU A 74 -7.57 -0.84 1.93
C GLU A 74 -6.98 0.30 1.11
N ARG A 75 -6.43 -0.01 -0.08
CA ARG A 75 -5.95 1.01 -1.02
C ARG A 75 -7.04 1.99 -1.45
N GLU A 76 -8.27 1.53 -1.67
CA GLU A 76 -9.39 2.41 -2.03
C GLU A 76 -9.83 3.26 -0.81
N VAL A 77 -9.83 2.66 0.39
CA VAL A 77 -10.13 3.35 1.66
C VAL A 77 -9.11 4.46 1.94
N LEU A 78 -7.83 4.17 1.76
CA LEU A 78 -6.74 5.15 1.93
C LEU A 78 -6.80 6.26 0.88
N LEU A 79 -7.11 5.93 -0.37
CA LEU A 79 -7.30 6.92 -1.43
C LEU A 79 -8.47 7.87 -1.13
N GLU A 80 -9.54 7.37 -0.51
CA GLU A 80 -10.69 8.18 -0.10
C GLU A 80 -10.41 9.04 1.14
N SER A 81 -9.72 8.48 2.14
CA SER A 81 -9.46 9.17 3.42
C SER A 81 -8.31 10.17 3.38
N ALA A 82 -7.31 9.97 2.52
CA ALA A 82 -6.14 10.85 2.41
C ALA A 82 -5.80 11.26 0.96
N PRO A 83 -6.76 11.82 0.19
CA PRO A 83 -6.57 12.14 -1.23
C PRO A 83 -5.54 13.25 -1.50
N HIS A 84 -5.14 13.99 -0.47
CA HIS A 84 -4.13 15.05 -0.54
C HIS A 84 -2.69 14.52 -0.56
N ILE A 85 -2.47 13.26 -0.17
CA ILE A 85 -1.14 12.61 -0.14
C ILE A 85 -1.12 11.22 -0.80
N ILE A 86 -2.27 10.71 -1.25
CA ILE A 86 -2.39 9.43 -1.94
C ILE A 86 -3.11 9.66 -3.27
N TRP A 87 -2.50 9.20 -4.36
CA TRP A 87 -3.04 9.33 -5.72
C TRP A 87 -2.77 8.07 -6.57
N PRO A 88 -3.57 7.82 -7.62
CA PRO A 88 -3.35 6.68 -8.50
C PRO A 88 -2.01 6.75 -9.25
N MET A 89 -1.32 5.61 -9.34
CA MET A 89 -0.08 5.44 -10.10
C MET A 89 -0.16 4.18 -10.96
N ARG A 90 0.31 4.27 -12.21
CA ARG A 90 0.38 3.13 -13.14
C ARG A 90 1.76 2.48 -13.09
N PHE A 91 1.76 1.16 -13.03
CA PHE A 91 2.97 0.33 -13.12
C PHE A 91 2.99 -0.37 -14.47
N VAL A 92 4.17 -0.38 -15.08
CA VAL A 92 4.44 -1.14 -16.31
C VAL A 92 5.33 -2.31 -15.94
N LEU A 93 4.88 -3.51 -16.28
CA LEU A 93 5.61 -4.75 -16.08
C LEU A 93 6.01 -5.31 -17.44
N PRO A 94 7.26 -5.10 -17.90
CA PRO A 94 7.76 -5.74 -19.11
C PRO A 94 7.71 -7.25 -18.96
N HIS A 95 7.23 -7.96 -19.98
CA HIS A 95 7.13 -9.41 -19.94
C HIS A 95 8.47 -10.05 -20.30
N SER A 96 8.90 -11.00 -19.48
CA SER A 96 10.06 -11.85 -19.70
C SER A 96 9.61 -13.31 -19.64
N PRO A 97 9.63 -14.04 -20.77
CA PRO A 97 9.26 -15.46 -20.80
C PRO A 97 10.13 -16.34 -19.90
N ASP A 98 11.40 -15.98 -19.71
CA ASP A 98 12.37 -16.71 -18.89
C ASP A 98 12.04 -16.63 -17.40
N ASP A 99 11.43 -15.53 -16.96
CA ASP A 99 11.00 -15.35 -15.58
C ASP A 99 9.64 -16.01 -15.31
N ARG A 100 8.65 -15.70 -16.16
CA ARG A 100 7.26 -16.12 -15.96
C ARG A 100 6.55 -16.32 -17.30
N PRO A 101 5.81 -17.42 -17.50
CA PRO A 101 5.02 -17.59 -18.71
C PRO A 101 3.89 -16.55 -18.77
N ALA A 102 3.60 -16.04 -19.98
CA ALA A 102 2.67 -14.93 -20.17
C ALA A 102 1.25 -15.22 -19.63
N TRP A 103 0.79 -16.47 -19.72
CA TRP A 103 -0.52 -16.87 -19.21
C TRP A 103 -0.62 -16.73 -17.68
N LEU A 104 0.48 -17.00 -16.95
CA LEU A 104 0.52 -16.90 -15.50
C LEU A 104 0.48 -15.45 -15.05
N VAL A 105 1.24 -14.58 -15.74
CA VAL A 105 1.20 -13.13 -15.49
C VAL A 105 -0.21 -12.59 -15.74
N ARG A 106 -0.85 -12.99 -16.84
CA ARG A 106 -2.24 -12.60 -17.15
C ARG A 106 -3.23 -13.08 -16.09
N LEU A 107 -3.10 -14.32 -15.62
CA LEU A 107 -3.94 -14.85 -14.54
C LEU A 107 -3.73 -14.07 -13.24
N GLY A 108 -2.48 -13.80 -12.86
CA GLY A 108 -2.15 -13.02 -11.67
C GLY A 108 -2.73 -11.60 -11.73
N LEU A 109 -2.59 -10.91 -12.87
CA LEU A 109 -3.17 -9.58 -13.07
C LEU A 109 -4.70 -9.61 -13.05
N PHE A 110 -5.32 -10.64 -13.63
CA PHE A 110 -6.77 -10.85 -13.54
C PHE A 110 -7.21 -11.00 -12.08
N LEU A 111 -6.56 -11.85 -11.29
CA LEU A 111 -6.86 -12.00 -9.86
C LEU A 111 -6.67 -10.68 -9.11
N TYR A 112 -5.59 -9.96 -9.38
CA TYR A 112 -5.27 -8.70 -8.73
C TYR A 112 -6.32 -7.60 -9.01
N ASP A 113 -6.92 -7.57 -10.20
CA ASP A 113 -7.97 -6.62 -10.55
C ASP A 113 -9.32 -6.93 -9.87
N HIS A 114 -9.57 -8.20 -9.51
CA HIS A 114 -10.89 -8.67 -9.06
C HIS A 114 -10.96 -9.00 -7.56
N LEU A 115 -9.85 -9.41 -6.93
CA LEU A 115 -9.84 -9.79 -5.51
C LEU A 115 -10.28 -8.66 -4.58
N GLY A 116 -9.88 -7.42 -4.88
CA GLY A 116 -10.10 -6.26 -4.04
C GLY A 116 -11.38 -5.46 -4.30
N GLY A 117 -12.21 -5.86 -5.26
CA GLY A 117 -13.46 -5.12 -5.57
C GLY A 117 -13.23 -3.67 -6.01
N ARG A 118 -12.27 -3.45 -6.93
CA ARG A 118 -11.86 -2.15 -7.49
C ARG A 118 -13.04 -1.22 -7.80
N LYS A 119 -12.94 0.04 -7.38
CA LYS A 119 -13.98 1.07 -7.60
C LYS A 119 -13.46 2.24 -8.45
N ARG A 120 -12.35 2.86 -8.05
CA ARG A 120 -11.86 4.12 -8.66
C ARG A 120 -10.66 3.90 -9.57
N LEU A 121 -9.83 2.89 -9.27
CA LEU A 121 -8.61 2.66 -10.02
C LEU A 121 -8.91 2.02 -11.38
N PRO A 122 -8.16 2.33 -12.46
CA PRO A 122 -8.30 1.66 -13.75
C PRO A 122 -7.72 0.24 -13.72
N GLY A 123 -8.30 -0.67 -14.50
CA GLY A 123 -7.89 -2.06 -14.56
C GLY A 123 -6.60 -2.25 -15.34
N THR A 124 -6.10 -3.47 -15.34
CA THR A 124 -4.94 -3.86 -16.15
C THR A 124 -5.24 -3.67 -17.64
N ARG A 125 -4.24 -3.21 -18.38
CA ARG A 125 -4.27 -3.18 -19.85
C ARG A 125 -2.96 -3.70 -20.41
N THR A 126 -3.02 -4.38 -21.54
CA THR A 126 -1.84 -4.83 -22.27
C THR A 126 -1.23 -3.65 -23.03
N LEU A 127 0.10 -3.57 -23.06
CA LEU A 127 0.86 -2.57 -23.81
C LEU A 127 1.74 -3.26 -24.85
N ASN A 128 1.87 -2.65 -26.02
CA ASN A 128 2.96 -2.95 -26.94
C ASN A 128 4.08 -1.92 -26.70
N LEU A 129 5.14 -2.32 -25.99
CA LEU A 129 6.23 -1.42 -25.56
C LEU A 129 7.05 -0.86 -26.73
N ARG A 130 6.89 -1.37 -27.96
CA ARG A 130 7.52 -0.80 -29.17
C ARG A 130 6.80 0.44 -29.68
N THR A 131 5.53 0.59 -29.33
CA THR A 131 4.64 1.65 -29.84
C THR A 131 4.09 2.55 -28.73
N ALA A 132 3.97 2.03 -27.51
CA ALA A 132 3.41 2.73 -26.38
C ALA A 132 4.45 3.72 -25.81
N PRO A 133 4.03 4.93 -25.40
CA PRO A 133 4.95 5.94 -24.85
C PRO A 133 5.68 5.44 -23.60
N GLU A 134 5.06 4.56 -22.81
CA GLU A 134 5.66 3.97 -21.62
C GLU A 134 6.86 3.04 -21.94
N GLY A 135 6.99 2.62 -23.20
CA GLY A 135 8.13 1.82 -23.67
C GLY A 135 9.38 2.65 -23.98
N ALA A 136 9.27 3.96 -24.16
CA ALA A 136 10.40 4.83 -24.51
C ALA A 136 11.63 4.71 -23.57
N PRO A 137 11.49 4.67 -22.23
CA PRO A 137 12.64 4.55 -21.32
C PRO A 137 13.16 3.11 -21.16
N ILE A 138 12.51 2.11 -21.76
CA ILE A 138 12.86 0.69 -21.61
C ILE A 138 13.95 0.32 -22.63
N LYS A 139 14.91 -0.53 -22.25
CA LYS A 139 15.93 -1.02 -23.21
C LYS A 139 15.28 -1.95 -24.23
N ASP A 140 15.74 -1.95 -25.48
CA ASP A 140 15.11 -2.73 -26.57
C ASP A 140 15.05 -4.25 -26.30
N ALA A 141 16.01 -4.79 -25.54
CA ALA A 141 16.00 -6.19 -25.11
C ALA A 141 14.82 -6.56 -24.19
N PHE A 142 14.16 -5.57 -23.58
CA PHE A 142 13.01 -5.72 -22.69
C PHE A 142 11.71 -5.15 -23.29
N LYS A 143 11.68 -4.83 -24.61
CA LYS A 143 10.51 -4.30 -25.33
C LYS A 143 9.76 -5.35 -26.14
#